data_AF-A0A2W4LZW6-F1
#
_entry.id   AF-A0A2W4LZW6-F1
#
_cell.length_a   1.000
_cell.length_b   1.000
_cell.length_c   1.000
_cell.angle_alpha   90.00
_cell.angle_beta   90.00
_cell.angle_gamma   90.00
#
_symmetry.space_group_name_H-M   'P 1'
#
loop_
_entity.id
_entity.type
_entity.pdbx_description
1 polymer ?
#
loop_
_entity_poly.entity_id
_entity_poly.type
_entity_poly.pdbx_seq_one_letter_code
_entity_poly.pdbx_strand_id
1 'polypeptide(L)' 'MPAQDIHILKNPANSDGNPWYSINFGERLRTPEFVFSRDQLARFETF' A
#
# COMPACT_ATOMS: atom_id res chain seq x y z
N MET A 1 -7.55 3.71 -23.30
CA MET A 1 -6.40 2.79 -23.45
C MET A 1 -6.47 1.81 -22.29
N PRO A 2 -6.58 0.49 -22.49
CA PRO A 2 -6.66 -0.46 -21.38
C PRO A 2 -5.28 -0.55 -20.71
N ALA A 3 -5.23 -0.55 -19.38
CA ALA A 3 -3.99 -0.83 -18.66
C ALA A 3 -3.55 -2.25 -19.03
N GLN A 4 -2.41 -2.36 -19.71
CA GLN A 4 -1.99 -3.62 -20.32
C GLN A 4 -1.23 -4.51 -19.33
N ASP A 5 -0.68 -3.95 -18.25
CA ASP A 5 0.04 -4.67 -17.20
C ASP A 5 -0.27 -4.09 -15.80
N ILE A 6 -0.34 -4.97 -14.80
CA ILE A 6 -0.47 -4.62 -13.38
C ILE A 6 0.77 -5.14 -12.67
N HIS A 7 1.50 -4.24 -12.00
CA HIS A 7 2.64 -4.60 -11.17
C HIS A 7 2.25 -4.55 -9.70
N ILE A 8 2.47 -5.65 -8.98
CA ILE A 8 2.30 -5.72 -7.52
C ILE A 8 3.67 -5.52 -6.87
N LEU A 9 3.80 -4.49 -6.03
CA LEU A 9 4.99 -4.28 -5.24
C LEU A 9 5.12 -5.41 -4.19
N LYS A 10 6.30 -6.06 -4.14
CA LYS A 10 6.61 -6.98 -3.06
C LYS A 10 6.76 -6.19 -1.76
N ASN A 11 6.17 -6.68 -0.67
CA ASN A 11 6.35 -6.15 0.67
C ASN A 11 7.44 -6.94 1.40
N PRO A 12 8.73 -6.52 1.37
CA PRO A 12 9.80 -7.24 2.05
C PRO A 12 9.70 -7.17 3.59
N ALA A 13 8.90 -6.25 4.13
CA ALA A 13 8.69 -6.13 5.57
C ALA A 13 7.69 -7.18 6.09
N ASN A 14 7.01 -7.91 5.20
CA ASN A 14 6.11 -8.98 5.57
C ASN A 14 6.82 -10.34 5.45
N SER A 15 7.03 -11.00 6.59
CA SER A 15 7.69 -12.32 6.67
C SER A 15 6.93 -13.42 5.94
N ASP A 16 5.62 -13.27 5.80
CA ASP A 16 4.73 -14.31 5.28
C ASP A 16 4.65 -14.28 3.74
N GLY A 17 5.45 -13.41 3.10
CA GLY A 17 5.50 -13.24 1.64
C GLY A 17 4.28 -12.54 1.04
N ASN A 18 3.33 -12.11 1.88
CA ASN A 18 2.14 -11.41 1.45
C ASN A 18 2.47 -9.96 1.04
N PRO A 19 2.10 -9.52 -0.19
CA PRO A 19 2.42 -8.19 -0.70
C PRO A 19 1.63 -7.05 -0.04
N TRP A 20 0.58 -7.35 0.74
CA TRP A 20 -0.27 -6.35 1.35
C TRP A 20 0.41 -5.68 2.55
N TYR A 21 0.18 -4.37 2.68
CA TYR A 21 0.59 -3.58 3.83
C TYR A 21 -0.60 -3.42 4.78
N SER A 22 -0.35 -3.51 6.09
CA SER A 22 -1.36 -3.26 7.11
C SER A 22 -1.80 -1.80 7.09
N ILE A 23 -3.09 -1.53 7.30
CA ILE A 23 -3.61 -0.16 7.52
C ILE A 23 -3.19 0.42 8.89
N ASN A 24 -2.69 -0.43 9.80
CA ASN A 24 -2.22 -0.05 11.12
C ASN A 24 -0.70 0.22 11.12
N PHE A 25 -0.23 1.12 10.26
CA PHE A 25 1.20 1.40 10.05
C PHE A 25 1.76 2.55 10.91
N GLY A 26 1.00 3.04 11.90
CA GLY A 26 1.43 4.15 12.76
C GLY A 26 1.36 5.50 12.04
N GLU A 27 2.49 6.21 11.96
CA GLU A 27 2.58 7.55 11.33
C GLU A 27 2.94 7.50 9.85
N ARG A 28 3.87 6.60 9.47
CA ARG A 28 4.44 6.54 8.13
C ARG A 28 4.57 5.10 7.64
N LEU A 29 4.02 4.82 6.47
CA LEU A 29 4.21 3.58 5.75
C LEU A 29 5.27 3.77 4.66
N ARG A 30 6.36 3.01 4.75
CA ARG A 30 7.43 3.03 3.75
C ARG A 30 7.18 1.92 2.72
N THR A 31 6.99 2.30 1.47
CA THR A 31 7.06 1.38 0.32
C THR A 31 8.35 1.67 -0.46
N PRO A 32 8.77 0.80 -1.40
CA PRO A 32 10.00 1.00 -2.16
C PRO A 32 10.07 2.34 -2.92
N GLU A 33 8.93 2.82 -3.41
CA GLU A 33 8.88 4.03 -4.26
C GLU A 33 8.36 5.27 -3.52
N PHE A 34 7.60 5.10 -2.43
CA PHE A 34 6.93 6.21 -1.75
C PHE A 34 6.82 6.02 -0.24
N VAL A 35 6.70 7.12 0.50
CA VAL A 35 6.42 7.10 1.94
C VAL A 35 5.05 7.73 2.16
N PHE A 36 4.06 6.91 2.54
CA PHE A 36 2.71 7.38 2.83
C PHE A 36 2.61 7.86 4.28
N SER A 37 2.00 9.02 4.49
CA SER A 37 1.56 9.47 5.80
C SER A 37 0.12 9.02 6.08
N ARG A 38 -0.26 8.97 7.36
CA ARG A 38 -1.58 8.45 7.77
C ARG A 38 -2.76 9.23 7.19
N ASP A 39 -2.59 10.53 6.97
CA ASP A 39 -3.57 11.45 6.38
C ASP A 39 -3.80 11.23 4.87
N GLN A 40 -2.91 10.49 4.19
CA GLN A 40 -3.04 10.16 2.77
C GLN A 40 -3.88 8.89 2.53
N LEU A 41 -4.42 8.26 3.57
CA LEU A 41 -5.26 7.08 3.44
C LEU A 41 -6.65 7.46 2.89
N ALA A 42 -6.84 7.28 1.58
CA ALA A 42 -8.13 7.43 0.93
C ALA A 42 -8.99 6.17 1.12
N ARG A 43 -10.30 6.37 1.33
CA ARG A 43 -11.30 5.30 1.50
C ARG A 43 -12.58 5.72 0.78
N PHE A 44 -13.28 4.75 0.21
CA PHE A 44 -14.58 5.01 -0.40
C PHE A 44 -15.57 5.48 0.68
N GLU A 45 -16.36 6.48 0.34
CA GLU A 45 -17.48 6.89 1.19
C GLU A 45 -18.47 5.73 1.27
N THR A 46 -18.95 5.45 2.48
CA THR A 46 -20.01 4.46 2.70
C THR A 46 -21.33 5.21 2.58
N PHE A 47 -22.20 4.77 1.66
CA PHE A 47 -23.55 5.33 1.46
C PHE A 47 -24.50 4.91 2.59
#